data_AF-A0A366KJQ5-F1
#
_entry.id   AF-A0A366KJQ5-F1
#
_cell.length_a   1.000
_cell.length_b   1.000
_cell.length_c   1.000
_cell.angle_alpha   90.00
_cell.angle_beta   90.00
_cell.angle_gamma   90.00
#
_symmetry.space_group_name_H-M   'P 1'
#
loop_
_entity.id
_entity.type
_entity.pdbx_description
1 polymer ?
#
loop_
_entity_poly.entity_id
_entity_poly.type
_entity_poly.pdbx_seq_one_letter_code
_entity_poly.pdbx_strand_id
1 'polypeptide(L)'
;MINGLTGDFRIKKLLAIALLFLMVSCSRRNEELQKKVDDKIAELDSAIALSSVKISVEPIPEDELSTDIMAFKDRSNYKPSFFDSLKIETTNRFPNSFFFINYDEFKLVRLLGFDNFYFNNNPDRKPKFEIQKVIYADGTNENASTVILNKSDAKKMPYFENDKMINSELYFFQNNSRPIVGVEAKVITNFTNTKDYYLEKGQKIIKTDKGDIEIIEFNNNEFTFKVPATLAEKIEINALYKNGKYLTTKGSQSFEFTPQIKLLEELKKAKDKISEGKINSENELRKFLESESMQSSSKSNEFVTKSIYFSATISKIIVSIAQKDKSVESLHTYFIPKFKLDRYSETGYAICGDAKTAKKGIIDWNGKWLVKPVYHDISQQNFVKNYVQVALNENEFANALYWVDKKNRRLVKPNYELNSYTLQRDHPRLVIVGKPIRQADGGTIDQLGVADTETGKLVVPLEYDQITFSNQTIMCKRPNQKGIKIFNEKGTFISAQQKK
;
A
#
# COMPACT_ATOMS: atom_id res chain seq x y z
N MET A 1 0.62 -16.10 20.12
CA MET A 1 1.06 -17.35 20.76
C MET A 1 0.08 -17.69 21.88
N ILE A 2 -0.79 -18.67 21.63
CA ILE A 2 -1.45 -19.62 22.54
C ILE A 2 -2.50 -20.26 21.63
N ASN A 3 -2.14 -21.37 21.00
CA ASN A 3 -3.04 -22.37 20.45
C ASN A 3 -2.16 -23.54 19.99
N GLY A 4 -1.72 -24.29 20.99
CA GLY A 4 -0.98 -25.53 20.84
C GLY A 4 -1.43 -26.49 21.93
N LEU A 5 -2.75 -26.66 22.07
CA LEU A 5 -3.33 -27.74 22.86
C LEU A 5 -3.83 -28.76 21.85
N THR A 6 -3.12 -29.87 21.79
CA THR A 6 -3.38 -31.05 20.96
C THR A 6 -4.86 -31.44 21.02
N GLY A 7 -5.45 -31.77 19.88
CA GLY A 7 -6.88 -32.13 19.76
C GLY A 7 -7.32 -33.23 20.73
N ASP A 8 -6.40 -34.11 21.11
CA ASP A 8 -6.60 -35.18 22.09
C ASP A 8 -6.99 -34.65 23.49
N PHE A 9 -6.44 -33.51 23.92
CA PHE A 9 -6.77 -32.91 25.23
C PHE A 9 -8.15 -32.25 25.24
N ARG A 10 -8.60 -31.70 24.10
CA ARG A 10 -9.92 -31.07 23.97
C ARG A 10 -11.04 -32.12 23.90
N ILE A 11 -10.82 -33.22 23.18
CA ILE A 11 -11.76 -34.35 23.10
C ILE A 11 -11.94 -34.98 24.48
N LYS A 12 -10.84 -35.27 25.20
CA LYS A 12 -10.91 -35.81 26.57
C LYS A 12 -11.67 -34.90 27.54
N LYS A 13 -11.53 -33.58 27.41
CA LYS A 13 -12.25 -32.60 28.24
C LYS A 13 -13.74 -32.50 27.89
N LEU A 14 -14.10 -32.56 26.60
CA LEU A 14 -15.48 -32.60 26.12
C LEU A 14 -16.18 -33.92 26.51
N LEU A 15 -15.49 -35.05 26.38
CA LEU A 15 -15.96 -36.36 26.86
C LEU A 15 -16.18 -36.31 28.37
N ALA A 16 -15.23 -35.76 29.14
CA ALA A 16 -15.35 -35.62 30.59
C ALA A 16 -16.53 -34.73 31.00
N ILE A 17 -16.78 -33.62 30.28
CA ILE A 17 -17.94 -32.73 30.54
C ILE A 17 -19.25 -33.42 30.17
N ALA A 18 -19.32 -34.12 29.03
CA ALA A 18 -20.51 -34.89 28.64
C ALA A 18 -20.79 -36.04 29.62
N LEU A 19 -19.75 -36.72 30.13
CA LEU A 19 -19.84 -37.77 31.15
C LEU A 19 -20.26 -37.24 32.52
N LEU A 20 -19.89 -36.00 32.87
CA LEU A 20 -20.25 -35.37 34.15
C LEU A 20 -21.77 -35.10 34.27
N PHE A 21 -22.46 -34.87 33.15
CA PHE A 21 -23.92 -34.66 33.14
C PHE A 21 -24.73 -35.97 33.26
N LEU A 22 -24.10 -37.13 33.08
CA LEU A 22 -24.78 -38.42 33.13
C LEU A 22 -24.91 -38.97 34.56
N MET A 23 -24.15 -38.48 35.53
CA MET A 23 -23.90 -39.19 36.81
C MET A 23 -24.91 -38.96 37.95
N VAL A 24 -26.18 -38.63 37.69
CA VAL A 24 -27.20 -38.48 38.77
C VAL A 24 -28.37 -39.45 38.57
N SER A 25 -28.62 -40.27 39.60
CA SER A 25 -29.76 -41.19 39.84
C SER A 25 -29.62 -42.65 39.42
N CYS A 26 -30.22 -43.52 40.23
CA CYS A 26 -30.08 -44.98 40.21
C CYS A 26 -31.46 -45.64 40.05
N SER A 27 -31.52 -46.73 39.27
CA SER A 27 -32.55 -47.78 39.20
C SER A 27 -33.71 -47.69 38.17
N ARG A 28 -33.39 -47.46 36.87
CA ARG A 28 -33.99 -48.17 35.71
C ARG A 28 -32.97 -48.22 34.55
N ARG A 29 -32.03 -49.18 34.63
CA ARG A 29 -30.69 -49.06 34.02
C ARG A 29 -30.61 -48.82 32.50
N ASN A 30 -31.45 -49.43 31.67
CA ASN A 30 -31.34 -49.26 30.20
C ASN A 30 -32.18 -48.11 29.65
N GLU A 31 -33.43 -47.93 30.11
CA GLU A 31 -34.30 -46.83 29.64
C GLU A 31 -33.73 -45.46 30.03
N GLU A 32 -33.17 -45.34 31.24
CA GLU A 32 -32.59 -44.09 31.73
C GLU A 32 -31.27 -43.75 31.02
N LEU A 33 -30.42 -44.75 30.76
CA LEU A 33 -29.18 -44.59 29.99
C LEU A 33 -29.48 -44.20 28.54
N GLN A 34 -30.47 -44.85 27.93
CA GLN A 34 -30.91 -44.57 26.56
C GLN A 34 -31.48 -43.14 26.45
N LYS A 35 -32.33 -42.74 27.39
CA LYS A 35 -32.86 -41.37 27.46
C LYS A 35 -31.75 -40.33 27.57
N LYS A 36 -30.75 -40.56 28.42
CA LYS A 36 -29.62 -39.65 28.57
C LYS A 36 -28.76 -39.53 27.30
N VAL A 37 -28.55 -40.64 26.58
CA VAL A 37 -27.86 -40.61 25.28
C VAL A 37 -28.70 -39.87 24.24
N ASP A 38 -30.02 -40.08 24.24
CA ASP A 38 -30.95 -39.38 23.36
C ASP A 38 -30.99 -37.87 23.61
N ASP A 39 -31.05 -37.44 24.87
CA ASP A 39 -31.01 -36.04 25.27
C ASP A 39 -29.70 -35.38 24.80
N LYS A 40 -28.57 -36.09 24.92
CA LYS A 40 -27.26 -35.57 24.49
C LYS A 40 -27.11 -35.53 22.97
N ILE A 41 -27.66 -36.53 22.26
CA ILE A 41 -27.77 -36.51 20.79
C ILE A 41 -28.60 -35.30 20.36
N ALA A 42 -29.75 -35.06 20.98
CA ALA A 42 -30.63 -33.93 20.65
C ALA A 42 -29.97 -32.57 20.94
N GLU A 43 -29.24 -32.44 22.06
CA GLU A 43 -28.47 -31.24 22.38
C GLU A 43 -27.38 -30.96 21.34
N LEU A 44 -26.60 -31.98 20.97
CA LEU A 44 -25.55 -31.87 19.96
C LEU A 44 -26.13 -31.61 18.56
N ASP A 45 -27.19 -32.32 18.17
CA ASP A 45 -27.90 -32.07 16.90
C ASP A 45 -28.43 -30.62 16.86
N SER A 46 -28.97 -30.10 17.96
CA SER A 46 -29.44 -28.71 18.06
C SER A 46 -28.29 -27.69 18.00
N ALA A 47 -27.17 -27.94 18.68
CA ALA A 47 -25.99 -27.08 18.65
C ALA A 47 -25.32 -27.09 17.26
N ILE A 48 -25.33 -28.22 16.57
CA ILE A 48 -24.86 -28.36 15.19
C ILE A 48 -25.83 -27.64 14.24
N ALA A 49 -27.14 -27.77 14.45
CA ALA A 49 -28.16 -27.06 13.66
C ALA A 49 -28.02 -25.53 13.79
N LEU A 50 -27.82 -25.03 15.01
CA LEU A 50 -27.60 -23.60 15.27
C LEU A 50 -26.27 -23.10 14.68
N SER A 51 -25.21 -23.92 14.76
CA SER A 51 -23.92 -23.58 14.18
C SER A 51 -23.87 -23.76 12.66
N SER A 52 -24.89 -24.35 12.03
CA SER A 52 -25.03 -24.52 10.57
C SER A 52 -26.09 -23.60 9.94
N VAL A 53 -26.63 -22.63 10.70
CA VAL A 53 -27.51 -21.59 10.15
C VAL A 53 -26.75 -20.79 9.09
N LYS A 54 -27.11 -21.02 7.83
CA LYS A 54 -26.56 -20.27 6.70
C LYS A 54 -27.14 -18.86 6.69
N ILE A 55 -26.29 -17.85 6.79
CA ILE A 55 -26.67 -16.49 6.37
C ILE A 55 -26.69 -16.51 4.85
N SER A 56 -27.88 -16.62 4.26
CA SER A 56 -28.05 -16.49 2.81
C SER A 56 -27.99 -15.01 2.43
N VAL A 57 -27.25 -14.71 1.37
CA VAL A 57 -27.22 -13.37 0.77
C VAL A 57 -27.82 -13.50 -0.61
N GLU A 58 -28.90 -12.77 -0.88
CA GLU A 58 -29.52 -12.78 -2.21
C GLU A 58 -28.61 -12.11 -3.25
N PRO A 59 -28.58 -12.62 -4.49
CA PRO A 59 -27.87 -11.95 -5.59
C PRO A 59 -28.53 -10.62 -5.93
N ILE A 60 -27.73 -9.68 -6.42
CA ILE A 60 -28.23 -8.44 -7.03
C ILE A 60 -29.09 -8.82 -8.25
N PRO A 61 -30.30 -8.24 -8.40
CA PRO A 61 -31.14 -8.43 -9.57
C PRO A 61 -30.41 -8.10 -10.88
N GLU A 62 -30.75 -8.84 -11.93
CA GLU A 62 -30.11 -8.76 -13.25
C GLU A 62 -30.15 -7.36 -13.87
N ASP A 63 -31.25 -6.65 -13.66
CA ASP A 63 -31.51 -5.30 -14.15
C ASP A 63 -30.68 -4.23 -13.43
N GLU A 64 -30.27 -4.48 -12.18
CA GLU A 64 -29.48 -3.54 -11.36
C GLU A 64 -27.95 -3.76 -11.49
N LEU A 65 -27.54 -4.94 -11.98
CA LEU A 65 -26.14 -5.35 -12.11
C LEU A 65 -25.28 -4.42 -12.96
N SER A 66 -25.86 -3.78 -13.98
CA SER A 66 -25.13 -2.87 -14.87
C SER A 66 -24.79 -1.52 -14.21
N THR A 67 -25.56 -1.13 -13.19
CA THR A 67 -25.43 0.14 -12.47
C THR A 67 -24.73 0.01 -11.12
N ASP A 68 -24.67 -1.19 -10.54
CA ASP A 68 -23.96 -1.42 -9.28
C ASP A 68 -22.44 -1.54 -9.51
N ILE A 69 -21.72 -0.47 -9.14
CA ILE A 69 -20.26 -0.40 -9.19
C ILE A 69 -19.56 -1.46 -8.32
N MET A 70 -20.26 -2.07 -7.37
CA MET A 70 -19.77 -3.12 -6.48
C MET A 70 -20.10 -4.53 -6.96
N ALA A 71 -20.85 -4.71 -8.05
CA ALA A 71 -21.22 -6.04 -8.56
C ALA A 71 -20.02 -6.79 -9.18
N PHE A 72 -19.06 -6.06 -9.75
CA PHE A 72 -17.93 -6.68 -10.45
C PHE A 72 -16.57 -6.27 -9.89
N LYS A 73 -15.64 -7.22 -9.80
CA LYS A 73 -14.23 -6.94 -9.51
C LYS A 73 -13.56 -6.38 -10.76
N ASP A 74 -12.84 -5.27 -10.61
CA ASP A 74 -12.01 -4.71 -11.67
C ASP A 74 -10.62 -5.36 -11.66
N ARG A 75 -10.46 -6.44 -12.44
CA ARG A 75 -9.18 -7.13 -12.68
C ARG A 75 -8.47 -6.68 -13.95
N SER A 76 -8.97 -5.65 -14.65
CA SER A 76 -8.53 -5.31 -16.01
C SER A 76 -7.08 -4.81 -16.15
N ASN A 77 -6.33 -4.64 -15.05
CA ASN A 77 -5.05 -3.92 -15.07
C ASN A 77 -3.93 -4.47 -14.18
N TYR A 78 -3.90 -5.77 -13.81
CA TYR A 78 -2.67 -6.30 -13.21
C TYR A 78 -1.55 -6.29 -14.26
N LYS A 79 -0.80 -5.19 -14.30
CA LYS A 79 0.47 -5.11 -15.01
C LYS A 79 1.56 -5.35 -13.98
N PRO A 80 2.56 -6.21 -14.26
CA PRO A 80 3.81 -6.28 -13.50
C PRO A 80 4.44 -4.90 -13.23
N SER A 81 4.08 -3.90 -14.03
CA SER A 81 4.45 -2.49 -13.91
C SER A 81 3.91 -1.73 -12.68
N PHE A 82 3.15 -2.36 -11.76
CA PHE A 82 2.75 -1.68 -10.53
C PHE A 82 3.99 -1.19 -9.77
N PHE A 83 4.93 -2.10 -9.51
CA PHE A 83 6.16 -1.79 -8.79
C PHE A 83 7.06 -0.87 -9.63
N ASP A 84 7.18 -1.06 -10.95
CA ASP A 84 7.96 -0.19 -11.83
C ASP A 84 7.55 1.29 -11.79
N SER A 85 6.28 1.58 -11.42
CA SER A 85 5.72 2.94 -11.42
C SER A 85 5.90 3.70 -10.10
N LEU A 86 6.41 3.02 -9.06
CA LEU A 86 6.56 3.61 -7.74
C LEU A 86 7.64 4.69 -7.72
N LYS A 87 7.52 5.59 -6.75
CA LYS A 87 8.44 6.70 -6.53
C LYS A 87 8.86 6.72 -5.08
N ILE A 88 10.04 7.30 -4.82
CA ILE A 88 10.40 7.67 -3.46
C ILE A 88 10.06 9.12 -3.18
N GLU A 89 9.69 9.38 -1.94
CA GLU A 89 9.67 10.72 -1.39
C GLU A 89 10.81 10.84 -0.39
N THR A 90 11.59 11.90 -0.52
CA THR A 90 12.77 12.15 0.31
C THR A 90 12.57 13.42 1.13
N THR A 91 12.90 13.36 2.41
CA THR A 91 13.14 14.54 3.23
C THR A 91 14.62 14.60 3.54
N ASN A 92 15.34 15.38 2.73
CA ASN A 92 16.77 15.56 2.91
C ASN A 92 17.01 16.44 4.15
N ARG A 93 17.49 15.83 5.24
CA ARG A 93 18.11 16.54 6.36
C ARG A 93 19.58 16.14 6.40
N PHE A 94 20.50 17.03 6.74
CA PHE A 94 21.93 16.72 6.70
C PHE A 94 22.55 16.70 8.09
N PRO A 95 23.39 15.71 8.41
CA PRO A 95 23.87 14.60 7.56
C PRO A 95 22.96 13.35 7.53
N ASN A 96 21.65 13.49 7.80
CA ASN A 96 20.75 12.35 7.94
C ASN A 96 19.41 12.55 7.23
N SER A 97 19.13 11.77 6.20
CA SER A 97 17.90 11.87 5.42
C SER A 97 17.01 10.68 5.67
N PHE A 98 15.72 10.87 5.50
CA PHE A 98 14.79 9.76 5.42
C PHE A 98 14.05 9.81 4.09
N PHE A 99 13.68 8.62 3.63
CA PHE A 99 12.88 8.47 2.43
C PHE A 99 11.88 7.35 2.63
N PHE A 100 10.82 7.39 1.83
CA PHE A 100 9.86 6.31 1.79
C PHE A 100 9.44 5.97 0.37
N ILE A 101 9.13 4.69 0.14
CA ILE A 101 8.54 4.23 -1.12
C ILE A 101 7.04 4.43 -1.00
N ASN A 102 6.47 5.27 -1.85
CA ASN A 102 5.04 5.51 -1.85
C ASN A 102 4.36 4.46 -2.74
N TYR A 103 3.64 3.51 -2.15
CA TYR A 103 2.75 2.61 -2.88
C TYR A 103 1.35 2.59 -2.27
N ASP A 104 0.37 2.48 -3.15
CA ASP A 104 -1.05 2.40 -2.77
C ASP A 104 -1.43 0.92 -2.56
N GLU A 105 -1.54 0.53 -1.28
CA GLU A 105 -1.91 -0.82 -0.88
C GLU A 105 -3.30 -1.21 -1.38
N PHE A 106 -4.29 -0.30 -1.32
CA PHE A 106 -5.64 -0.56 -1.80
C PHE A 106 -5.66 -0.79 -3.32
N LYS A 107 -4.89 0.00 -4.07
CA LYS A 107 -4.72 -0.21 -5.50
C LYS A 107 -4.07 -1.56 -5.78
N LEU A 108 -3.03 -1.94 -5.06
CA LEU A 108 -2.38 -3.24 -5.22
C LEU A 108 -3.35 -4.40 -4.95
N VAL A 109 -4.09 -4.34 -3.84
CA VAL A 109 -5.11 -5.32 -3.46
C VAL A 109 -6.19 -5.45 -4.55
N ARG A 110 -6.69 -4.32 -5.06
CA ARG A 110 -7.67 -4.30 -6.15
C ARG A 110 -7.11 -4.93 -7.43
N LEU A 111 -5.86 -4.62 -7.79
CA LEU A 111 -5.19 -5.20 -8.95
C LEU A 111 -5.01 -6.71 -8.82
N LEU A 112 -4.77 -7.20 -7.61
CA LEU A 112 -4.71 -8.63 -7.31
C LEU A 112 -6.11 -9.28 -7.27
N GLY A 113 -7.19 -8.49 -7.20
CA GLY A 113 -8.58 -8.95 -7.13
C GLY A 113 -9.01 -9.42 -5.74
N PHE A 114 -8.32 -8.97 -4.70
CA PHE A 114 -8.64 -9.22 -3.29
C PHE A 114 -9.49 -8.10 -2.69
N ASP A 115 -10.05 -8.33 -1.50
CA ASP A 115 -10.75 -7.31 -0.73
C ASP A 115 -9.79 -6.37 0.00
N ASN A 116 -10.23 -5.15 0.32
CA ASN A 116 -9.43 -4.09 0.94
C ASN A 116 -8.75 -4.47 2.28
N PHE A 117 -9.15 -5.57 2.93
CA PHE A 117 -8.57 -6.05 4.19
C PHE A 117 -7.62 -7.24 4.00
N TYR A 118 -7.33 -7.64 2.75
CA TYR A 118 -6.54 -8.81 2.44
C TYR A 118 -5.20 -8.86 3.17
N PHE A 119 -4.38 -7.80 3.10
CA PHE A 119 -3.08 -7.78 3.76
C PHE A 119 -3.17 -7.62 5.29
N ASN A 120 -4.28 -7.09 5.82
CA ASN A 120 -4.52 -7.11 7.27
C ASN A 120 -4.78 -8.53 7.77
N ASN A 121 -5.49 -9.33 6.98
CA ASN A 121 -5.78 -10.73 7.28
C ASN A 121 -4.61 -11.67 6.92
N ASN A 122 -3.73 -11.25 6.00
CA ASN A 122 -2.59 -12.02 5.48
C ASN A 122 -1.30 -11.18 5.51
N PRO A 123 -0.81 -10.80 6.71
CA PRO A 123 0.33 -9.88 6.83
C PRO A 123 1.63 -10.46 6.26
N ASP A 124 1.77 -11.79 6.23
CA ASP A 124 2.89 -12.51 5.62
C ASP A 124 2.92 -12.38 4.09
N ARG A 125 1.80 -11.99 3.46
CA ARG A 125 1.69 -11.81 2.01
C ARG A 125 1.94 -10.39 1.53
N LYS A 126 2.08 -9.44 2.45
CA LYS A 126 2.38 -8.05 2.14
C LYS A 126 3.74 -7.93 1.42
N PRO A 127 3.87 -7.09 0.37
CA PRO A 127 5.15 -6.88 -0.29
C PRO A 127 6.20 -6.34 0.66
N LYS A 128 7.39 -6.92 0.62
CA LYS A 128 8.54 -6.45 1.39
C LYS A 128 9.52 -5.75 0.46
N PHE A 129 10.09 -4.65 0.94
CA PHE A 129 11.10 -3.89 0.22
C PHE A 129 12.42 -3.96 0.97
N GLU A 130 13.46 -4.45 0.29
CA GLU A 130 14.82 -4.48 0.80
C GLU A 130 15.67 -3.54 -0.06
N ILE A 131 16.04 -2.38 0.49
CA ILE A 131 16.91 -1.44 -0.22
C ILE A 131 18.28 -2.09 -0.40
N GLN A 132 18.74 -2.12 -1.66
CA GLN A 132 20.03 -2.68 -2.04
C GLN A 132 21.07 -1.56 -2.21
N LYS A 133 20.67 -0.45 -2.85
CA LYS A 133 21.54 0.70 -3.10
C LYS A 133 20.83 2.03 -2.93
N VAL A 134 21.60 3.06 -2.61
CA VAL A 134 21.18 4.45 -2.62
C VAL A 134 21.90 5.19 -3.74
N ILE A 135 21.17 6.02 -4.47
CA ILE A 135 21.66 6.81 -5.60
C ILE A 135 21.64 8.29 -5.22
N TYR A 136 22.79 8.95 -5.36
CA TYR A 136 22.99 10.35 -5.02
C TYR A 136 22.87 11.28 -6.22
N ALA A 137 22.64 12.56 -5.96
CA ALA A 137 22.48 13.59 -6.99
C ALA A 137 23.72 13.80 -7.87
N ASP A 138 24.92 13.46 -7.37
CA ASP A 138 26.18 13.48 -8.13
C ASP A 138 26.34 12.29 -9.10
N GLY A 139 25.37 11.38 -9.15
CA GLY A 139 25.38 10.18 -10.00
C GLY A 139 26.07 8.98 -9.37
N THR A 140 26.69 9.13 -8.20
CA THR A 140 27.30 8.01 -7.47
C THR A 140 26.25 7.19 -6.71
N ASN A 141 26.63 5.98 -6.30
CA ASN A 141 25.77 5.11 -5.50
C ASN A 141 26.58 4.36 -4.44
N GLU A 142 25.89 3.91 -3.39
CA GLU A 142 26.45 3.15 -2.28
C GLU A 142 25.50 2.01 -1.87
N ASN A 143 26.06 0.94 -1.30
CA ASN A 143 25.28 -0.18 -0.79
C ASN A 143 24.44 0.26 0.43
N ALA A 144 23.19 -0.19 0.51
CA ALA A 144 22.28 0.24 1.55
C ALA A 144 22.73 -0.16 2.97
N SER A 145 23.35 -1.34 3.09
CA SER A 145 23.86 -1.87 4.37
C SER A 145 24.93 -0.99 5.02
N THR A 146 25.59 -0.11 4.26
CA THR A 146 26.61 0.80 4.78
C THR A 146 26.06 2.16 5.20
N VAL A 147 24.84 2.51 4.78
CA VAL A 147 24.31 3.89 4.92
C VAL A 147 22.98 3.98 5.66
N ILE A 148 22.15 2.93 5.61
CA ILE A 148 20.89 2.88 6.36
C ILE A 148 21.18 2.69 7.84
N LEU A 149 20.60 3.57 8.67
CA LEU A 149 20.78 3.50 10.11
C LEU A 149 19.94 2.38 10.72
N ASN A 150 20.52 1.69 11.72
CA ASN A 150 19.76 0.76 12.54
C ASN A 150 18.81 1.50 13.50
N LYS A 151 17.88 0.75 14.10
CA LYS A 151 16.86 1.31 15.00
C LYS A 151 17.45 2.04 16.22
N SER A 152 18.56 1.57 16.76
CA SER A 152 19.20 2.17 17.94
C SER A 152 19.84 3.52 17.60
N ASP A 153 20.52 3.61 16.46
CA ASP A 153 21.21 4.82 16.04
C ASP A 153 20.26 5.91 15.56
N ALA A 154 19.21 5.56 14.83
CA ALA A 154 18.26 6.56 14.38
C ALA A 154 17.30 7.05 15.50
N LYS A 155 17.08 6.28 16.58
CA LYS A 155 16.40 6.78 17.81
C LYS A 155 17.14 7.92 18.51
N LYS A 156 18.45 8.03 18.31
CA LYS A 156 19.27 9.10 18.89
C LYS A 156 19.14 10.41 18.11
N MET A 157 18.37 10.43 17.01
CA MET A 157 18.24 11.60 16.15
C MET A 157 17.12 12.53 16.64
N PRO A 158 17.30 13.87 16.58
CA PRO A 158 16.37 14.85 17.18
C PRO A 158 14.95 14.88 16.59
N TYR A 159 14.72 14.18 15.48
CA TYR A 159 13.50 14.24 14.67
C TYR A 159 12.94 12.87 14.34
N PHE A 160 13.33 11.86 15.13
CA PHE A 160 12.73 10.55 15.04
C PHE A 160 11.30 10.59 15.62
N GLU A 161 10.32 10.90 14.78
CA GLU A 161 8.90 10.86 15.15
C GLU A 161 8.35 9.45 14.89
N ASN A 162 8.15 8.66 15.95
CA ASN A 162 7.60 7.29 15.98
C ASN A 162 8.59 6.11 15.87
N ASP A 163 8.40 5.13 16.75
CA ASP A 163 9.03 3.80 16.77
C ASP A 163 8.85 2.94 15.49
N LYS A 164 8.07 3.44 14.50
CA LYS A 164 7.71 2.75 13.25
C LYS A 164 8.57 3.16 12.04
N MET A 165 9.36 4.23 12.14
CA MET A 165 10.02 4.81 10.95
C MET A 165 11.36 4.18 10.56
N ILE A 166 12.08 3.54 11.48
CA ILE A 166 13.35 2.86 11.11
C ILE A 166 13.04 1.43 10.72
N ASN A 167 13.03 1.19 9.41
CA ASN A 167 12.79 -0.09 8.75
C ASN A 167 11.41 -0.69 9.03
N SER A 168 10.36 0.13 8.84
CA SER A 168 9.11 -0.42 8.30
C SER A 168 9.32 -0.67 6.80
N GLU A 169 8.51 -1.55 6.19
CA GLU A 169 8.63 -1.96 4.77
C GLU A 169 8.66 -0.79 3.78
N LEU A 170 8.34 0.43 4.22
CA LEU A 170 8.29 1.62 3.38
C LEU A 170 9.11 2.80 3.85
N TYR A 171 9.53 2.87 5.12
CA TYR A 171 10.27 4.02 5.64
C TYR A 171 11.70 3.64 5.98
N PHE A 172 12.63 4.43 5.46
CA PHE A 172 14.06 4.18 5.58
C PHE A 172 14.76 5.44 6.06
N PHE A 173 15.68 5.27 7.00
CA PHE A 173 16.50 6.35 7.54
C PHE A 173 17.96 6.11 7.19
N GLN A 174 18.63 7.14 6.70
CA GLN A 174 19.96 7.04 6.13
C GLN A 174 20.88 8.13 6.66
N ASN A 175 22.09 7.76 7.05
CA ASN A 175 23.19 8.71 7.18
C ASN A 175 23.75 8.98 5.78
N ASN A 176 23.69 10.23 5.35
CA ASN A 176 24.13 10.62 4.02
C ASN A 176 24.89 11.94 4.07
N SER A 177 26.02 11.94 3.39
CA SER A 177 26.78 13.15 3.10
C SER A 177 26.24 13.88 1.87
N ARG A 178 25.45 13.23 1.00
CA ARG A 178 25.00 13.78 -0.29
C ARG A 178 23.49 13.66 -0.53
N PRO A 179 22.87 14.54 -1.33
CA PRO A 179 21.43 14.48 -1.59
C PRO A 179 21.03 13.17 -2.28
N ILE A 180 19.98 12.53 -1.78
CA ILE A 180 19.44 11.28 -2.34
C ILE A 180 18.46 11.62 -3.46
N VAL A 181 18.58 10.95 -4.60
CA VAL A 181 17.68 11.11 -5.76
C VAL A 181 17.01 9.82 -6.18
N GLY A 182 17.51 8.67 -5.72
CA GLY A 182 16.91 7.38 -6.00
C GLY A 182 17.43 6.26 -5.12
N VAL A 183 16.79 5.10 -5.23
CA VAL A 183 17.18 3.86 -4.56
C VAL A 183 16.94 2.68 -5.49
N GLU A 184 17.78 1.66 -5.34
CA GLU A 184 17.53 0.33 -5.89
C GLU A 184 16.98 -0.54 -4.76
N ALA A 185 15.81 -1.15 -4.98
CA ALA A 185 15.12 -1.95 -3.99
C ALA A 185 14.74 -3.31 -4.57
N LYS A 186 15.03 -4.34 -3.81
CA LYS A 186 14.53 -5.68 -4.04
C LYS A 186 13.12 -5.77 -3.46
N VAL A 187 12.14 -5.95 -4.32
CA VAL A 187 10.75 -6.18 -3.95
C VAL A 187 10.51 -7.67 -3.86
N ILE A 188 10.13 -8.13 -2.68
CA ILE A 188 9.82 -9.52 -2.37
C ILE A 188 8.31 -9.60 -2.22
N THR A 189 7.67 -10.33 -3.12
CA THR A 189 6.23 -10.55 -3.08
C THR A 189 5.95 -12.02 -2.84
N ASN A 190 4.95 -12.32 -2.03
CA ASN A 190 4.47 -13.69 -1.84
C ASN A 190 3.21 -13.95 -2.68
N PHE A 191 3.11 -13.29 -3.83
CA PHE A 191 2.11 -13.58 -4.84
C PHE A 191 2.46 -14.93 -5.43
N THR A 192 1.86 -15.95 -4.84
CA THR A 192 2.12 -17.35 -5.13
C THR A 192 1.72 -17.59 -6.58
N ASN A 193 2.56 -18.30 -7.35
CA ASN A 193 2.10 -18.82 -8.63
C ASN A 193 0.90 -19.73 -8.34
N THR A 194 -0.30 -19.32 -8.75
CA THR A 194 -1.51 -20.10 -8.56
C THR A 194 -1.68 -21.04 -9.73
N LYS A 195 -2.19 -22.23 -9.45
CA LYS A 195 -2.77 -23.08 -10.48
C LYS A 195 -4.27 -22.89 -10.42
N ASP A 196 -4.82 -22.44 -11.52
CA ASP A 196 -6.23 -22.19 -11.65
C ASP A 196 -6.95 -23.44 -12.15
N TYR A 197 -8.00 -23.82 -11.43
CA TYR A 197 -8.91 -24.89 -11.79
C TYR A 197 -10.25 -24.26 -12.16
N TYR A 198 -10.59 -24.37 -13.44
CA TYR A 198 -11.84 -23.87 -13.99
C TYR A 198 -12.93 -24.92 -13.79
N LEU A 199 -13.98 -24.55 -13.05
CA LEU A 199 -15.10 -25.45 -12.75
C LEU A 199 -16.30 -25.14 -13.63
N GLU A 200 -16.86 -26.19 -14.19
CA GLU A 200 -18.17 -26.20 -14.83
C GLU A 200 -19.24 -26.69 -13.84
N LYS A 201 -20.51 -26.30 -14.05
CA LYS A 201 -21.62 -26.78 -13.20
C LYS A 201 -21.70 -28.31 -13.25
N GLY A 202 -21.75 -28.95 -12.09
CA GLY A 202 -21.86 -30.40 -11.94
C GLY A 202 -20.55 -31.13 -11.60
N GLN A 203 -19.40 -30.44 -11.64
CA GLN A 203 -18.15 -31.02 -11.13
C GLN A 203 -18.23 -31.18 -9.60
N LYS A 204 -17.89 -32.37 -9.10
CA LYS A 204 -17.98 -32.69 -7.65
C LYS A 204 -16.65 -32.64 -6.91
N ILE A 205 -15.53 -32.84 -7.59
CA ILE A 205 -14.20 -32.94 -6.96
C ILE A 205 -13.14 -32.25 -7.81
N ILE A 206 -12.20 -31.58 -7.16
CA ILE A 206 -10.96 -31.08 -7.74
C ILE A 206 -9.80 -31.89 -7.15
N LYS A 207 -9.08 -32.61 -8.01
CA LYS A 207 -7.91 -33.37 -7.58
C LYS A 207 -6.66 -32.49 -7.54
N THR A 208 -5.97 -32.50 -6.41
CA THR A 208 -4.75 -31.71 -6.21
C THR A 208 -3.67 -32.57 -5.55
N ASP A 209 -2.41 -32.20 -5.76
CA ASP A 209 -1.25 -32.80 -5.09
C ASP A 209 -1.24 -32.56 -3.57
N LYS A 210 -2.07 -31.62 -3.08
CA LYS A 210 -2.17 -31.22 -1.66
C LYS A 210 -3.46 -31.70 -0.99
N GLY A 211 -4.22 -32.56 -1.66
CA GLY A 211 -5.49 -33.09 -1.19
C GLY A 211 -6.68 -32.63 -2.04
N ASP A 212 -7.74 -33.44 -2.03
CA ASP A 212 -8.90 -33.19 -2.87
C ASP A 212 -9.80 -32.09 -2.28
N ILE A 213 -10.39 -31.29 -3.16
CA ILE A 213 -11.43 -30.31 -2.81
C ILE A 213 -12.76 -30.89 -3.26
N GLU A 214 -13.65 -31.15 -2.31
CA GLU A 214 -15.00 -31.64 -2.57
C GLU A 214 -15.95 -30.46 -2.71
N ILE A 215 -16.70 -30.41 -3.81
CA ILE A 215 -17.69 -29.36 -4.08
C ILE A 215 -19.02 -29.87 -3.55
N ILE A 216 -19.54 -29.18 -2.53
CA ILE A 216 -20.82 -29.51 -1.90
C ILE A 216 -21.95 -28.82 -2.64
N GLU A 217 -21.78 -27.52 -2.95
CA GLU A 217 -22.82 -26.70 -3.55
C GLU A 217 -22.24 -25.73 -4.56
N PHE A 218 -22.90 -25.65 -5.72
CA PHE A 218 -22.60 -24.68 -6.76
C PHE A 218 -23.93 -24.30 -7.44
N ASN A 219 -24.69 -23.42 -6.78
CA ASN A 219 -25.99 -22.98 -7.24
C ASN A 219 -26.13 -21.46 -7.11
N ASN A 220 -26.94 -20.87 -7.99
CA ASN A 220 -27.19 -19.43 -8.04
C ASN A 220 -25.93 -18.57 -7.79
N ASN A 221 -25.82 -17.92 -6.63
CA ASN A 221 -24.69 -17.09 -6.21
C ASN A 221 -23.85 -17.69 -5.06
N GLU A 222 -24.09 -18.94 -4.69
CA GLU A 222 -23.38 -19.65 -3.62
C GLU A 222 -22.41 -20.70 -4.18
N PHE A 223 -21.21 -20.75 -3.58
CA PHE A 223 -20.25 -21.83 -3.79
C PHE A 223 -19.79 -22.38 -2.44
N THR A 224 -20.10 -23.66 -2.19
CA THR A 224 -19.71 -24.36 -0.96
C THR A 224 -18.79 -25.53 -1.28
N PHE A 225 -17.66 -25.60 -0.60
CA PHE A 225 -16.65 -26.63 -0.78
C PHE A 225 -16.05 -27.09 0.54
N LYS A 226 -15.59 -28.33 0.57
CA LYS A 226 -14.89 -28.96 1.68
C LYS A 226 -13.46 -29.26 1.27
N VAL A 227 -12.52 -28.93 2.14
CA VAL A 227 -11.09 -28.97 1.85
C VAL A 227 -10.31 -29.36 3.11
N PRO A 228 -9.16 -30.07 3.00
CA PRO A 228 -8.24 -30.22 4.11
C PRO A 228 -7.86 -28.86 4.74
N ALA A 229 -7.85 -28.78 6.07
CA ALA A 229 -7.55 -27.54 6.80
C ALA A 229 -6.21 -26.92 6.38
N THR A 230 -5.21 -27.76 6.10
CA THR A 230 -3.88 -27.35 5.61
C THR A 230 -3.90 -26.66 4.24
N LEU A 231 -4.94 -26.87 3.45
CA LEU A 231 -5.13 -26.27 2.12
C LEU A 231 -6.16 -25.11 2.16
N ALA A 232 -6.97 -25.00 3.21
CA ALA A 232 -8.07 -24.04 3.32
C ALA A 232 -7.64 -22.57 3.28
N GLU A 233 -6.42 -22.25 3.72
CA GLU A 233 -5.82 -20.90 3.66
C GLU A 233 -5.06 -20.63 2.35
N LYS A 234 -4.90 -21.64 1.51
CA LYS A 234 -4.11 -21.59 0.26
C LYS A 234 -4.98 -21.57 -1.00
N ILE A 235 -6.29 -21.56 -0.83
CA ILE A 235 -7.28 -21.51 -1.90
C ILE A 235 -7.89 -20.12 -1.99
N GLU A 236 -7.94 -19.59 -3.21
CA GLU A 236 -8.73 -18.42 -3.56
C GLU A 236 -9.86 -18.86 -4.51
N ILE A 237 -11.07 -18.39 -4.25
CA ILE A 237 -12.24 -18.66 -5.10
C ILE A 237 -12.66 -17.38 -5.80
N ASN A 238 -12.70 -17.44 -7.12
CA ASN A 238 -13.27 -16.39 -7.96
C ASN A 238 -14.47 -16.92 -8.72
N ALA A 239 -15.47 -16.05 -8.91
CA ALA A 239 -16.64 -16.36 -9.72
C ALA A 239 -16.69 -15.41 -10.92
N LEU A 240 -17.11 -15.94 -12.07
CA LEU A 240 -17.39 -15.16 -13.26
C LEU A 240 -18.89 -15.11 -13.52
N TYR A 241 -19.34 -13.95 -13.97
CA TYR A 241 -20.66 -13.74 -14.53
C TYR A 241 -20.73 -14.20 -15.99
N LYS A 242 -21.93 -14.32 -16.57
CA LYS A 242 -22.13 -14.84 -17.95
C LYS A 242 -21.40 -14.04 -19.03
N ASN A 243 -21.07 -12.76 -18.76
CA ASN A 243 -20.29 -11.89 -19.66
C ASN A 243 -18.78 -11.97 -19.44
N GLY A 244 -18.30 -12.90 -18.59
CA GLY A 244 -16.88 -13.07 -18.28
C GLY A 244 -16.31 -12.10 -17.24
N LYS A 245 -17.11 -11.17 -16.68
CA LYS A 245 -16.65 -10.29 -15.60
C LYS A 245 -16.57 -11.04 -14.27
N TYR A 246 -15.56 -10.72 -13.47
CA TYR A 246 -15.41 -11.26 -12.11
C TYR A 246 -16.47 -10.68 -11.17
N LEU A 247 -17.10 -11.53 -10.37
CA LEU A 247 -18.08 -11.14 -9.36
C LEU A 247 -17.40 -10.78 -8.04
N THR A 248 -17.93 -9.76 -7.36
CA THR A 248 -17.54 -9.41 -5.99
C THR A 248 -18.12 -10.39 -4.99
N THR A 249 -17.35 -10.75 -3.96
CA THR A 249 -17.80 -11.56 -2.83
C THR A 249 -18.62 -10.69 -1.86
N LYS A 250 -19.83 -11.10 -1.51
CA LYS A 250 -20.70 -10.39 -0.55
C LYS A 250 -20.58 -10.95 0.87
N GLY A 251 -20.10 -12.18 1.02
CA GLY A 251 -19.84 -12.79 2.32
C GLY A 251 -19.22 -14.18 2.20
N SER A 252 -18.73 -14.69 3.32
CA SER A 252 -18.25 -16.05 3.44
C SER A 252 -18.50 -16.61 4.84
N GLN A 253 -18.77 -17.90 4.93
CA GLN A 253 -18.86 -18.66 6.18
C GLN A 253 -17.89 -19.84 6.13
N SER A 254 -17.32 -20.18 7.28
CA SER A 254 -16.46 -21.35 7.42
C SER A 254 -16.97 -22.18 8.59
N PHE A 255 -17.16 -23.47 8.34
CA PHE A 255 -17.54 -24.46 9.33
C PHE A 255 -16.38 -25.45 9.44
N GLU A 256 -15.75 -25.50 10.60
CA GLU A 256 -14.80 -26.56 10.91
C GLU A 256 -15.58 -27.81 11.31
N PHE A 257 -15.15 -28.97 10.83
CA PHE A 257 -15.69 -30.23 11.30
C PHE A 257 -15.24 -30.45 12.76
N THR A 258 -16.02 -29.95 13.73
CA THR A 258 -15.62 -29.94 15.13
C THR A 258 -15.68 -31.34 15.74
N PRO A 259 -14.93 -31.58 16.84
CA PRO A 259 -15.05 -32.80 17.66
C PRO A 259 -16.48 -33.17 18.09
N GLN A 260 -17.40 -32.20 18.10
CA GLN A 260 -18.80 -32.37 18.47
C GLN A 260 -19.58 -33.22 17.45
N ILE A 261 -19.30 -33.09 16.15
CA ILE A 261 -19.93 -33.90 15.09
C ILE A 261 -19.46 -35.35 15.19
N LYS A 262 -18.18 -35.55 15.50
CA LYS A 262 -17.61 -36.90 15.73
C LYS A 262 -18.22 -37.56 16.97
N LEU A 263 -18.32 -36.82 18.07
CA LEU A 263 -18.97 -37.30 19.30
C LEU A 263 -20.43 -37.67 19.06
N LEU A 264 -21.15 -36.91 18.22
CA LEU A 264 -22.52 -37.22 17.83
C LEU A 264 -22.64 -38.57 17.10
N GLU A 265 -21.74 -38.86 16.14
CA GLU A 265 -21.72 -40.15 15.45
C GLU A 265 -21.40 -41.32 16.40
N GLU A 266 -20.44 -41.12 17.30
CA GLU A 266 -20.07 -42.11 18.32
C GLU A 266 -21.24 -42.37 19.30
N LEU A 267 -21.98 -41.33 19.70
CA LEU A 267 -23.18 -41.45 20.53
C LEU A 267 -24.33 -42.15 19.80
N LYS A 268 -24.53 -41.90 18.50
CA LYS A 268 -25.53 -42.62 17.68
C LYS A 268 -25.22 -44.11 17.63
N LYS A 269 -23.95 -44.49 17.42
CA LYS A 269 -23.52 -45.90 17.52
C LYS A 269 -23.69 -46.49 18.92
N ALA A 270 -23.44 -45.69 19.96
CA ALA A 270 -23.61 -46.12 21.35
C ALA A 270 -25.09 -46.41 21.65
N LYS A 271 -26.00 -45.57 21.15
CA LYS A 271 -27.45 -45.76 21.26
C LYS A 271 -27.89 -47.11 20.71
N ASP A 272 -27.42 -47.47 19.52
CA ASP A 272 -27.73 -48.77 18.91
C ASP A 272 -27.25 -49.93 19.80
N LYS A 273 -26.02 -49.85 20.31
CA LYS A 273 -25.47 -50.87 21.22
C LYS A 273 -26.19 -50.94 22.59
N ILE A 274 -26.74 -49.84 23.08
CA ILE A 274 -27.59 -49.83 24.27
C ILE A 274 -28.92 -50.55 23.98
N SER A 275 -29.52 -50.28 22.81
CA SER A 275 -30.78 -50.93 22.40
C SER A 275 -30.64 -52.43 22.18
N GLU A 276 -29.45 -52.89 21.76
CA GLU A 276 -29.10 -54.31 21.62
C GLU A 276 -28.70 -54.99 22.96
N GLY A 277 -28.68 -54.25 24.07
CA GLY A 277 -28.25 -54.76 25.37
C GLY A 277 -26.75 -55.05 25.49
N LYS A 278 -25.93 -54.51 24.57
CA LYS A 278 -24.46 -54.65 24.56
C LYS A 278 -23.76 -53.62 25.44
N ILE A 279 -24.44 -52.52 25.77
CA ILE A 279 -24.01 -51.49 26.73
C ILE A 279 -25.15 -51.31 27.73
N ASN A 280 -24.93 -51.71 28.98
CA ASN A 280 -25.97 -51.73 30.02
C ASN A 280 -25.62 -50.83 31.22
N SER A 281 -24.51 -50.09 31.12
CA SER A 281 -24.07 -49.18 32.17
C SER A 281 -23.32 -47.98 31.62
N GLU A 282 -23.33 -46.89 32.38
CA GLU A 282 -22.57 -45.67 32.06
C GLU A 282 -21.06 -45.93 31.97
N ASN A 283 -20.54 -46.87 32.74
CA ASN A 283 -19.12 -47.22 32.72
C ASN A 283 -18.74 -47.99 31.44
N GLU A 284 -19.65 -48.82 30.91
CA GLU A 284 -19.49 -49.48 29.61
C GLU A 284 -19.63 -48.49 28.46
N LEU A 285 -20.58 -47.54 28.55
CA LEU A 285 -20.70 -46.44 27.59
C LEU A 285 -19.42 -45.61 27.54
N ARG A 286 -18.85 -45.27 28.70
CA ARG A 286 -17.59 -44.54 28.81
C ARG A 286 -16.44 -45.30 28.14
N LYS A 287 -16.27 -46.59 28.45
CA LYS A 287 -15.24 -47.42 27.82
C LYS A 287 -15.44 -47.54 26.32
N PHE A 288 -16.68 -47.64 25.86
CA PHE A 288 -17.01 -47.68 24.44
C PHE A 288 -16.57 -46.39 23.73
N LEU A 289 -16.96 -45.22 24.23
CA LEU A 289 -16.57 -43.93 23.67
C LEU A 289 -15.05 -43.68 23.76
N GLU A 290 -14.39 -44.08 24.85
CA GLU A 290 -12.93 -44.01 25.01
C GLU A 290 -12.21 -44.95 24.01
N SER A 291 -12.77 -46.12 23.70
CA SER A 291 -12.17 -47.05 22.73
C SER A 291 -12.34 -46.62 21.26
N GLU A 292 -13.50 -46.08 20.89
CA GLU A 292 -13.77 -45.57 19.53
C GLU A 292 -12.98 -44.28 19.26
N SER A 293 -12.84 -43.41 20.26
CA SER A 293 -12.02 -42.20 20.16
C SER A 293 -10.52 -42.50 19.99
N MET A 294 -10.02 -43.63 20.53
CA MET A 294 -8.64 -44.08 20.34
C MET A 294 -8.38 -44.69 18.96
N GLN A 295 -9.30 -45.48 18.39
CA GLN A 295 -9.14 -46.06 17.04
C GLN A 295 -9.14 -45.01 15.92
N SER A 296 -9.85 -43.90 16.13
CA SER A 296 -10.02 -42.83 15.17
C SER A 296 -8.98 -41.69 15.28
N SER A 297 -7.98 -41.84 16.16
CA SER A 297 -6.88 -40.88 16.35
C SER A 297 -5.75 -41.01 15.32
N SER A 298 -5.79 -42.05 14.49
CA SER A 298 -4.84 -42.21 13.38
C SER A 298 -5.35 -41.44 12.14
N LYS A 299 -4.91 -40.17 12.03
CA LYS A 299 -5.12 -39.25 10.89
C LYS A 299 -6.59 -38.90 10.59
N SER A 300 -7.28 -38.19 11.50
CA SER A 300 -8.35 -37.31 11.01
C SER A 300 -7.69 -36.14 10.28
N ASN A 301 -7.63 -36.19 8.95
CA ASN A 301 -7.40 -34.98 8.17
C ASN A 301 -8.53 -34.02 8.55
N GLU A 302 -8.26 -33.01 9.37
CA GLU A 302 -9.26 -32.00 9.71
C GLU A 302 -9.69 -31.33 8.40
N PHE A 303 -10.99 -31.37 8.10
CA PHE A 303 -11.57 -30.73 6.93
C PHE A 303 -12.30 -29.47 7.37
N VAL A 304 -12.22 -28.44 6.54
CA VAL A 304 -12.97 -27.19 6.68
C VAL A 304 -13.95 -27.13 5.52
N THR A 305 -15.21 -26.84 5.83
CA THR A 305 -16.23 -26.49 4.84
C THR A 305 -16.32 -24.98 4.76
N LYS A 306 -16.22 -24.42 3.55
CA LYS A 306 -16.36 -22.98 3.30
C LYS A 306 -17.50 -22.73 2.32
N SER A 307 -18.35 -21.78 2.66
CA SER A 307 -19.41 -21.25 1.80
C SER A 307 -19.08 -19.81 1.44
N ILE A 308 -19.15 -19.47 0.16
CA ILE A 308 -18.87 -18.12 -0.36
C ILE A 308 -20.07 -17.66 -1.17
N TYR A 309 -20.52 -16.43 -0.90
CA TYR A 309 -21.66 -15.82 -1.56
C TYR A 309 -21.18 -14.67 -2.45
N PHE A 310 -21.64 -14.66 -3.69
CA PHE A 310 -21.28 -13.68 -4.70
C PHE A 310 -22.42 -12.70 -4.96
N SER A 311 -22.04 -11.56 -5.51
CA SER A 311 -22.92 -10.44 -5.88
C SER A 311 -23.99 -10.80 -6.91
N ALA A 312 -23.82 -11.84 -7.72
CA ALA A 312 -24.78 -12.27 -8.71
C ALA A 312 -24.69 -13.78 -9.00
N THR A 313 -25.57 -14.27 -9.87
CA THR A 313 -25.55 -15.66 -10.33
C THR A 313 -24.22 -16.02 -10.98
N ILE A 314 -23.59 -17.07 -10.46
CA ILE A 314 -22.31 -17.59 -10.91
C ILE A 314 -22.51 -18.37 -12.21
N SER A 315 -21.76 -17.98 -13.24
CA SER A 315 -21.63 -18.75 -14.48
C SER A 315 -20.47 -19.74 -14.41
N LYS A 316 -19.34 -19.34 -13.80
CA LYS A 316 -18.12 -20.15 -13.74
C LYS A 316 -17.38 -19.89 -12.43
N ILE A 317 -16.79 -20.93 -11.85
CA ILE A 317 -15.88 -20.79 -10.71
C ILE A 317 -14.45 -21.04 -11.17
N ILE A 318 -13.53 -20.27 -10.61
CA ILE A 318 -12.09 -20.45 -10.72
C ILE A 318 -11.57 -20.69 -9.31
N VAL A 319 -11.04 -21.89 -9.08
CA VAL A 319 -10.36 -22.25 -7.83
C VAL A 319 -8.86 -22.10 -8.06
N SER A 320 -8.27 -21.06 -7.48
CA SER A 320 -6.86 -20.74 -7.59
C SER A 320 -6.12 -21.31 -6.39
N ILE A 321 -5.21 -22.26 -6.62
CA ILE A 321 -4.46 -22.93 -5.55
C ILE A 321 -2.99 -22.51 -5.61
N ALA A 322 -2.50 -21.96 -4.51
CA ALA A 322 -1.08 -21.62 -4.36
C ALA A 322 -0.17 -22.86 -4.54
N GLN A 323 0.67 -22.86 -5.59
CA GLN A 323 1.52 -24.01 -5.93
C GLN A 323 2.74 -24.14 -5.02
N LYS A 324 3.45 -23.04 -4.75
CA LYS A 324 4.61 -23.00 -3.84
C LYS A 324 4.64 -21.67 -3.12
N ASP A 325 4.83 -21.68 -1.81
CA ASP A 325 5.10 -20.50 -0.98
C ASP A 325 6.51 -19.95 -1.28
N LYS A 326 6.86 -19.77 -2.55
CA LYS A 326 8.11 -19.16 -2.99
C LYS A 326 7.83 -17.69 -3.24
N SER A 327 8.55 -16.86 -2.50
CA SER A 327 8.63 -15.44 -2.79
C SER A 327 9.11 -15.23 -4.23
N VAL A 328 8.43 -14.33 -4.93
CA VAL A 328 8.91 -13.76 -6.18
C VAL A 328 9.71 -12.51 -5.82
N GLU A 329 10.98 -12.53 -6.18
CA GLU A 329 11.90 -11.43 -5.97
C GLU A 329 12.10 -10.69 -7.29
N SER A 330 12.02 -9.37 -7.25
CA SER A 330 12.26 -8.50 -8.40
C SER A 330 13.05 -7.27 -7.97
N LEU A 331 13.94 -6.79 -8.83
CA LEU A 331 14.77 -5.63 -8.56
C LEU A 331 14.22 -4.42 -9.29
N HIS A 332 14.07 -3.32 -8.56
CA HIS A 332 13.46 -2.08 -9.06
C HIS A 332 14.31 -0.88 -8.70
N THR A 333 14.29 0.15 -9.55
CA THR A 333 14.94 1.44 -9.26
C THR A 333 13.89 2.52 -9.16
N TYR A 334 13.84 3.19 -8.02
CA TYR A 334 12.88 4.23 -7.72
C TYR A 334 13.58 5.57 -7.59
N PHE A 335 13.09 6.58 -8.31
CA PHE A 335 13.59 7.95 -8.24
C PHE A 335 12.60 8.85 -7.50
N ILE A 336 13.10 10.00 -7.03
CA ILE A 336 12.24 11.11 -6.63
C ILE A 336 11.36 11.56 -7.81
N PRO A 337 10.25 12.29 -7.56
CA PRO A 337 9.41 12.79 -8.65
C PRO A 337 10.23 13.56 -9.69
N LYS A 338 9.99 13.26 -10.98
CA LYS A 338 10.75 13.82 -12.12
C LYS A 338 10.91 15.35 -12.05
N PHE A 339 9.86 16.08 -11.68
CA PHE A 339 9.95 17.54 -11.54
C PHE A 339 10.98 18.01 -10.49
N LYS A 340 11.21 17.24 -9.41
CA LYS A 340 12.27 17.55 -8.44
C LYS A 340 13.64 17.20 -9.00
N LEU A 341 13.74 16.06 -9.68
CA LEU A 341 14.99 15.60 -10.31
C LEU A 341 15.47 16.61 -11.36
N ASP A 342 14.59 16.98 -12.29
CA ASP A 342 14.88 17.95 -13.36
C ASP A 342 15.37 19.29 -12.77
N ARG A 343 14.76 19.76 -11.67
CA ARG A 343 15.18 20.98 -10.97
C ARG A 343 16.55 20.86 -10.30
N TYR A 344 16.83 19.72 -9.66
CA TYR A 344 18.16 19.49 -9.09
C TYR A 344 19.21 19.48 -10.19
N SER A 345 18.93 18.77 -11.30
CA SER A 345 19.76 18.71 -12.50
C SER A 345 20.02 20.08 -13.11
N GLU A 346 19.00 20.93 -13.22
CA GLU A 346 19.12 22.29 -13.78
C GLU A 346 20.06 23.19 -12.96
N THR A 347 20.17 22.96 -11.65
CA THR A 347 20.68 23.99 -10.73
C THR A 347 21.97 23.60 -10.04
N GLY A 348 22.24 22.31 -9.93
CA GLY A 348 23.43 21.77 -9.28
C GLY A 348 23.34 21.71 -7.75
N TYR A 349 22.14 21.88 -7.16
CA TYR A 349 21.96 21.83 -5.72
C TYR A 349 20.59 21.28 -5.29
N ALA A 350 20.46 20.96 -4.01
CA ALA A 350 19.22 20.57 -3.35
C ALA A 350 18.91 21.45 -2.15
N ILE A 351 17.63 21.65 -1.85
CA ILE A 351 17.17 22.31 -0.62
C ILE A 351 17.08 21.26 0.47
N CYS A 352 17.73 21.50 1.61
CA CYS A 352 17.82 20.51 2.68
C CYS A 352 17.70 21.15 4.06
N GLY A 353 17.15 20.41 5.00
CA GLY A 353 17.14 20.76 6.41
C GLY A 353 18.47 20.41 7.08
N ASP A 354 18.82 21.10 8.15
CA ASP A 354 19.88 20.69 9.05
C ASP A 354 19.32 19.76 10.13
N ALA A 355 19.97 18.62 10.32
CA ALA A 355 19.49 17.59 11.24
C ALA A 355 19.63 17.99 12.72
N LYS A 356 20.26 19.12 13.05
CA LYS A 356 20.36 19.61 14.44
C LYS A 356 19.36 20.74 14.72
N THR A 357 19.18 21.65 13.77
CA THR A 357 18.42 22.89 13.96
C THR A 357 17.06 22.91 13.27
N ALA A 358 16.77 21.93 12.40
CA ALA A 358 15.64 21.91 11.47
C ALA A 358 15.56 23.10 10.51
N LYS A 359 16.49 24.06 10.57
CA LYS A 359 16.57 25.16 9.62
C LYS A 359 16.94 24.63 8.25
N LYS A 360 16.43 25.27 7.21
CA LYS A 360 16.71 24.93 5.82
C LYS A 360 17.85 25.76 5.27
N GLY A 361 18.64 25.12 4.43
CA GLY A 361 19.70 25.70 3.63
C GLY A 361 19.72 25.06 2.24
N ILE A 362 20.81 25.29 1.52
CA ILE A 362 21.03 24.74 0.18
C ILE A 362 22.35 23.99 0.19
N ILE A 363 22.35 22.76 -0.31
CA ILE A 363 23.53 21.90 -0.38
C ILE A 363 23.85 21.59 -1.84
N ASP A 364 25.14 21.59 -2.20
CA ASP A 364 25.55 21.11 -3.51
C ASP A 364 25.46 19.57 -3.59
N TRP A 365 25.65 19.02 -4.80
CA TRP A 365 25.62 17.56 -5.00
C TRP A 365 26.73 16.81 -4.25
N ASN A 366 27.82 17.50 -3.89
CA ASN A 366 28.92 16.92 -3.13
C ASN A 366 28.66 16.93 -1.62
N GLY A 367 27.51 17.43 -1.17
CA GLY A 367 27.19 17.45 0.26
C GLY A 367 27.70 18.65 1.03
N LYS A 368 28.14 19.71 0.35
CA LYS A 368 28.62 20.94 1.01
C LYS A 368 27.52 21.99 0.99
N TRP A 369 27.30 22.63 2.14
CA TRP A 369 26.34 23.73 2.26
C TRP A 369 26.72 24.88 1.34
N LEU A 370 26.01 25.04 0.23
CA LEU A 370 26.09 26.23 -0.61
C LEU A 370 25.51 27.44 0.14
N VAL A 371 24.45 27.23 0.90
CA VAL A 371 23.86 28.23 1.80
C VAL A 371 23.66 27.56 3.14
N LYS A 372 24.21 28.16 4.20
CA LYS A 372 24.08 27.60 5.56
C LYS A 372 22.61 27.52 5.99
N PRO A 373 22.24 26.51 6.79
CA PRO A 373 20.88 26.32 7.26
C PRO A 373 20.54 27.35 8.35
N VAL A 374 19.89 28.45 7.95
CA VAL A 374 19.47 29.53 8.86
C VAL A 374 18.01 29.94 8.66
N TYR A 375 17.35 29.40 7.64
CA TYR A 375 15.99 29.78 7.25
C TYR A 375 14.98 28.81 7.86
N HIS A 376 13.77 29.29 8.17
CA HIS A 376 12.71 28.40 8.65
C HIS A 376 12.16 27.52 7.52
N ASP A 377 12.00 28.10 6.33
CA ASP A 377 11.63 27.35 5.14
C ASP A 377 12.30 27.90 3.87
N ILE A 378 12.51 27.03 2.90
CA ILE A 378 12.88 27.35 1.52
C ILE A 378 11.99 26.47 0.64
N SER A 379 11.16 27.08 -0.18
CA SER A 379 10.17 26.35 -0.99
C SER A 379 10.84 25.48 -2.03
N GLN A 380 10.54 24.18 -2.02
CA GLN A 380 10.92 23.25 -3.08
C GLN A 380 10.01 23.36 -4.32
N GLN A 381 8.86 24.01 -4.19
CA GLN A 381 7.82 24.09 -5.24
C GLN A 381 7.92 25.39 -6.04
N ASN A 382 8.27 26.51 -5.41
CA ASN A 382 8.28 27.84 -6.01
C ASN A 382 9.71 28.29 -6.29
N PHE A 383 10.32 27.57 -7.22
CA PHE A 383 11.73 27.69 -7.51
C PHE A 383 11.92 27.79 -9.02
N VAL A 384 12.67 28.80 -9.46
CA VAL A 384 12.94 29.07 -10.88
C VAL A 384 14.43 29.33 -11.01
N LYS A 385 15.17 28.41 -11.64
CA LYS A 385 16.62 28.54 -11.87
C LYS A 385 17.41 28.82 -10.61
N ASN A 386 18.01 30.00 -10.43
CA ASN A 386 18.74 30.31 -9.18
C ASN A 386 17.91 31.18 -8.23
N TYR A 387 16.58 31.12 -8.29
CA TYR A 387 15.68 31.89 -7.43
C TYR A 387 14.80 30.98 -6.59
N VAL A 388 14.78 31.22 -5.28
CA VAL A 388 14.02 30.47 -4.28
C VAL A 388 13.08 31.42 -3.52
N GLN A 389 11.97 30.88 -3.02
CA GLN A 389 11.18 31.55 -2.00
C GLN A 389 11.57 31.07 -0.61
N VAL A 390 11.59 31.99 0.36
CA VAL A 390 12.10 31.76 1.71
C VAL A 390 11.07 32.22 2.74
N ALA A 391 10.94 31.47 3.84
CA ALA A 391 10.27 31.93 5.06
C ALA A 391 11.32 32.36 6.08
N LEU A 392 11.20 33.60 6.57
CA LEU A 392 12.16 34.18 7.52
C LEU A 392 11.77 33.88 8.97
N ASN A 393 10.48 33.72 9.25
CA ASN A 393 9.98 33.42 10.58
C ASN A 393 9.35 32.02 10.68
N GLU A 394 9.20 31.57 11.91
CA GLU A 394 8.46 30.35 12.22
C GLU A 394 6.98 30.53 11.88
N ASN A 395 6.36 29.51 11.26
CA ASN A 395 4.96 29.52 10.83
C ASN A 395 4.60 30.44 9.66
N GLU A 396 5.60 31.05 8.99
CA GLU A 396 5.37 31.74 7.71
C GLU A 396 5.51 30.77 6.53
N PHE A 397 4.69 30.99 5.50
CA PHE A 397 4.91 30.36 4.21
C PHE A 397 6.09 31.02 3.51
N ALA A 398 6.88 30.22 2.79
CA ALA A 398 7.96 30.74 1.96
C ALA A 398 7.39 31.62 0.84
N ASN A 399 7.49 32.95 1.00
CA ASN A 399 6.92 33.95 0.09
C ASN A 399 7.92 35.02 -0.34
N ALA A 400 9.03 35.20 0.39
CA ALA A 400 10.03 36.21 0.07
C ALA A 400 10.99 35.66 -0.98
N LEU A 401 11.13 36.36 -2.11
CA LEU A 401 12.04 35.98 -3.16
C LEU A 401 13.51 36.25 -2.78
N TYR A 402 14.36 35.25 -3.03
CA TYR A 402 15.81 35.37 -2.93
C TYR A 402 16.49 34.76 -4.14
N TRP A 403 17.59 35.37 -4.57
CA TRP A 403 18.54 34.81 -5.52
C TRP A 403 19.63 34.02 -4.78
N VAL A 404 20.01 32.87 -5.34
CA VAL A 404 21.06 31.99 -4.83
C VAL A 404 22.40 32.43 -5.39
N ASP A 405 23.16 33.18 -4.58
CA ASP A 405 24.52 33.61 -4.90
C ASP A 405 25.48 32.44 -4.68
N LYS A 406 25.62 31.58 -5.70
CA LYS A 406 26.49 30.39 -5.66
C LYS A 406 27.94 30.75 -5.31
N LYS A 407 28.43 31.88 -5.84
CA LYS A 407 29.82 32.33 -5.67
C LYS A 407 30.11 32.72 -4.22
N ASN A 408 29.22 33.50 -3.61
CA ASN A 408 29.40 33.97 -2.23
C ASN A 408 28.66 33.11 -1.20
N ARG A 409 28.07 31.99 -1.61
CA ARG A 409 27.48 30.97 -0.75
C ARG A 409 26.39 31.50 0.19
N ARG A 410 25.48 32.31 -0.35
CA ARG A 410 24.41 32.98 0.41
C ARG A 410 23.15 33.22 -0.44
N LEU A 411 22.06 33.55 0.24
CA LEU A 411 20.88 34.12 -0.42
C LEU A 411 20.96 35.64 -0.42
N VAL A 412 20.59 36.25 -1.53
CA VAL A 412 20.55 37.70 -1.71
C VAL A 412 19.15 38.11 -2.10
N LYS A 413 18.56 39.05 -1.36
CA LYS A 413 17.24 39.60 -1.70
C LYS A 413 17.39 40.56 -2.89
N PRO A 414 16.84 40.25 -4.07
CA PRO A 414 16.83 41.19 -5.18
C PRO A 414 15.89 42.37 -4.89
N ASN A 415 16.04 43.46 -5.67
CA ASN A 415 15.15 44.63 -5.62
C ASN A 415 13.99 44.55 -6.63
N TYR A 416 13.68 43.34 -7.08
CA TYR A 416 12.64 42.98 -8.03
C TYR A 416 12.01 41.64 -7.62
N GLU A 417 10.89 41.30 -8.22
CA GLU A 417 10.17 40.03 -8.03
C GLU A 417 10.21 39.18 -9.31
N LEU A 418 9.94 37.88 -9.20
CA LEU A 418 9.69 37.03 -10.37
C LEU A 418 8.32 37.35 -10.94
N ASN A 419 8.25 37.55 -12.25
CA ASN A 419 6.99 37.83 -12.92
C ASN A 419 6.32 36.52 -13.41
N SER A 420 5.00 36.48 -13.53
CA SER A 420 4.27 35.33 -14.08
C SER A 420 4.66 35.01 -15.53
N TYR A 421 5.04 36.01 -16.34
CA TYR A 421 5.58 35.83 -17.70
C TYR A 421 6.88 35.02 -17.72
N THR A 422 7.64 35.02 -16.63
CA THR A 422 8.91 34.30 -16.48
C THR A 422 8.71 32.79 -16.53
N LEU A 423 7.55 32.30 -16.10
CA LEU A 423 7.21 30.87 -16.11
C LEU A 423 6.73 30.39 -17.50
N GLN A 424 6.47 31.30 -18.43
CA GLN A 424 5.91 31.00 -19.75
C GLN A 424 6.94 31.08 -20.89
N ARG A 425 8.15 31.58 -20.61
CA ARG A 425 9.17 31.85 -21.63
C ARG A 425 10.53 31.32 -21.22
N ASP A 426 10.87 30.15 -21.73
CA ASP A 426 12.14 29.49 -21.46
C ASP A 426 13.30 30.22 -22.16
N HIS A 427 14.29 30.59 -21.37
CA HIS A 427 15.62 31.00 -21.82
C HIS A 427 16.61 30.32 -20.89
N PRO A 428 17.75 29.77 -21.34
CA PRO A 428 18.64 29.00 -20.45
C PRO A 428 19.18 29.82 -19.27
N ARG A 429 19.56 31.08 -19.50
CA ARG A 429 20.25 31.93 -18.51
C ARG A 429 19.50 33.18 -18.02
N LEU A 430 18.47 33.63 -18.73
CA LEU A 430 17.83 34.92 -18.45
C LEU A 430 16.42 34.71 -17.92
N VAL A 431 15.98 35.59 -17.04
CA VAL A 431 14.61 35.58 -16.51
C VAL A 431 14.01 36.97 -16.64
N ILE A 432 12.73 37.01 -17.01
CA ILE A 432 11.93 38.22 -16.89
C ILE A 432 11.71 38.47 -15.40
N VAL A 433 11.78 39.71 -14.97
CA VAL A 433 11.54 40.11 -13.58
C VAL A 433 10.68 41.36 -13.58
N GLY A 434 9.95 41.59 -12.50
CA GLY A 434 8.99 42.67 -12.39
C GLY A 434 9.15 43.46 -11.11
N LYS A 435 8.66 44.70 -11.13
CA LYS A 435 8.36 45.46 -9.92
C LYS A 435 6.97 46.06 -10.07
N PRO A 436 6.03 45.77 -9.15
CA PRO A 436 4.70 46.36 -9.20
C PRO A 436 4.81 47.86 -8.92
N ILE A 437 4.13 48.65 -9.74
CA ILE A 437 3.98 50.09 -9.57
C ILE A 437 2.51 50.43 -9.46
N ARG A 438 2.15 51.05 -8.34
CA ARG A 438 0.81 51.62 -8.15
C ARG A 438 0.65 52.84 -9.06
N GLN A 439 -0.42 52.83 -9.83
CA GLN A 439 -0.86 53.95 -10.66
C GLN A 439 -1.77 54.88 -9.85
N ALA A 440 -1.94 56.10 -10.36
CA ALA A 440 -2.77 57.13 -9.71
C ALA A 440 -4.26 56.76 -9.66
N ASP A 441 -4.72 55.89 -10.57
CA ASP A 441 -6.09 55.37 -10.64
C ASP A 441 -6.32 54.14 -9.73
N GLY A 442 -5.33 53.75 -8.92
CA GLY A 442 -5.37 52.56 -8.08
C GLY A 442 -5.01 51.26 -8.81
N GLY A 443 -4.74 51.31 -10.12
CA GLY A 443 -4.20 50.19 -10.89
C GLY A 443 -2.79 49.80 -10.46
N THR A 444 -2.36 48.59 -10.81
CA THR A 444 -0.96 48.15 -10.66
C THR A 444 -0.45 47.68 -12.02
N ILE A 445 0.64 48.28 -12.49
CA ILE A 445 1.38 47.79 -13.64
C ILE A 445 2.72 47.25 -13.19
N ASP A 446 3.16 46.14 -13.78
CA ASP A 446 4.51 45.64 -13.56
C ASP A 446 5.47 46.34 -14.53
N GLN A 447 6.47 47.02 -13.97
CA GLN A 447 7.65 47.37 -14.75
C GLN A 447 8.54 46.15 -14.87
N LEU A 448 8.62 45.63 -16.09
CA LEU A 448 9.41 44.47 -16.45
C LEU A 448 10.84 44.85 -16.80
N GLY A 449 11.74 43.94 -16.47
CA GLY A 449 13.14 43.93 -16.86
C GLY A 449 13.63 42.50 -17.07
N VAL A 450 14.92 42.33 -17.30
CA VAL A 450 15.55 41.01 -17.43
C VAL A 450 16.71 40.93 -16.46
N ALA A 451 16.76 39.84 -15.70
CA ALA A 451 17.87 39.51 -14.84
C ALA A 451 18.63 38.28 -15.35
N ASP A 452 19.93 38.27 -15.12
CA ASP A 452 20.81 37.14 -15.34
C ASP A 452 20.73 36.19 -14.14
N THR A 453 20.47 34.91 -14.36
CA THR A 453 20.25 33.94 -13.28
C THR A 453 21.53 33.56 -12.55
N GLU A 454 22.68 33.67 -13.19
CA GLU A 454 23.98 33.33 -12.61
C GLU A 454 24.54 34.45 -11.73
N THR A 455 24.11 35.69 -11.94
CA THR A 455 24.62 36.86 -11.22
C THR A 455 23.57 37.59 -10.39
N GLY A 456 22.28 37.31 -10.61
CA GLY A 456 21.16 38.02 -9.98
C GLY A 456 21.05 39.49 -10.38
N LYS A 457 21.83 39.95 -11.37
CA LYS A 457 21.86 41.36 -11.80
C LYS A 457 20.89 41.60 -12.94
N LEU A 458 20.27 42.78 -12.94
CA LEU A 458 19.53 43.27 -14.09
C LEU A 458 20.47 43.45 -15.28
N VAL A 459 20.17 42.80 -16.39
CA VAL A 459 20.77 43.04 -17.70
C VAL A 459 19.90 44.00 -18.54
N VAL A 460 18.59 43.99 -18.31
CA VAL A 460 17.66 44.98 -18.86
C VAL A 460 16.92 45.65 -17.70
N PRO A 461 16.89 47.00 -17.63
CA PRO A 461 16.26 47.72 -16.53
C PRO A 461 14.74 47.49 -16.45
N LEU A 462 14.19 47.68 -15.26
CA LEU A 462 12.75 47.57 -14.97
C LEU A 462 12.01 48.79 -15.51
N GLU A 463 11.73 48.84 -16.81
CA GLU A 463 11.07 50.00 -17.43
C GLU A 463 10.16 49.63 -18.63
N TYR A 464 9.91 48.34 -18.81
CA TYR A 464 9.19 47.79 -19.97
C TYR A 464 7.85 47.17 -19.54
N ASP A 465 6.87 47.13 -20.43
CA ASP A 465 5.58 46.45 -20.18
C ASP A 465 5.53 45.05 -20.81
N GLN A 466 6.38 44.82 -21.81
CA GLN A 466 6.46 43.55 -22.52
C GLN A 466 7.90 43.21 -22.90
N ILE A 467 8.31 41.97 -22.62
CA ILE A 467 9.64 41.46 -22.94
C ILE A 467 9.51 40.10 -23.62
N THR A 468 10.22 39.93 -24.74
CA THR A 468 10.28 38.69 -25.53
C THR A 468 11.72 38.30 -25.79
N PHE A 469 12.02 37.02 -25.58
CA PHE A 469 13.27 36.44 -26.04
C PHE A 469 13.12 36.01 -27.51
N SER A 470 14.06 36.43 -28.34
CA SER A 470 14.22 35.99 -29.73
C SER A 470 15.69 35.56 -29.88
N ASN A 471 16.03 34.71 -30.86
CA ASN A 471 17.39 34.14 -30.97
C ASN A 471 18.50 35.16 -30.68
N GLN A 472 19.19 34.98 -29.54
CA GLN A 472 20.30 35.81 -29.03
C GLN A 472 19.96 37.29 -28.68
N THR A 473 18.69 37.66 -28.68
CA THR A 473 18.22 39.03 -28.45
C THR A 473 17.03 39.11 -27.49
N ILE A 474 16.91 40.27 -26.85
CA ILE A 474 15.84 40.60 -25.93
C ILE A 474 15.08 41.77 -26.53
N MET A 475 13.81 41.54 -26.88
CA MET A 475 12.93 42.55 -27.45
C MET A 475 12.04 43.12 -26.35
N CYS A 476 12.16 44.43 -26.11
CA CYS A 476 11.51 45.12 -25.02
C CYS A 476 10.62 46.24 -25.55
N LYS A 477 9.39 46.32 -25.06
CA LYS A 477 8.42 47.35 -25.40
C LYS A 477 8.07 48.17 -24.15
N ARG A 478 7.84 49.46 -24.35
CA ARG A 478 7.40 50.38 -23.29
C ARG A 478 5.92 50.71 -23.44
N PRO A 479 5.24 51.07 -22.33
CA PRO A 479 3.88 51.60 -22.38
C PRO A 479 3.79 52.78 -23.35
N ASN A 480 2.79 52.77 -24.22
CA ASN A 480 2.43 53.89 -25.10
C ASN A 480 3.55 54.36 -26.07
N GLN A 481 4.61 53.58 -26.28
CA GLN A 481 5.63 53.86 -27.31
C GLN A 481 5.45 52.94 -28.52
N LYS A 482 5.52 53.52 -29.72
CA LYS A 482 5.51 52.76 -31.00
C LYS A 482 6.84 52.04 -31.29
N GLY A 483 7.81 52.06 -30.38
CA GLY A 483 9.15 51.48 -30.57
C GLY A 483 9.39 50.19 -29.81
N ILE A 484 10.09 49.24 -30.43
CA ILE A 484 10.68 48.06 -29.79
C ILE A 484 12.17 48.33 -29.60
N LYS A 485 12.68 48.25 -28.37
CA LYS A 485 14.12 48.26 -28.10
C LYS A 485 14.64 46.83 -28.13
N ILE A 486 15.77 46.63 -28.79
CA ILE A 486 16.41 45.32 -28.92
C ILE A 486 17.75 45.36 -28.20
N PHE A 487 17.94 44.43 -27.28
CA PHE A 487 19.19 44.21 -26.55
C PHE A 487 19.79 42.85 -26.94
N ASN A 488 21.10 42.70 -26.77
CA ASN A 488 21.71 41.36 -26.74
C ASN A 488 21.51 40.73 -25.35
N GLU A 489 21.91 39.46 -25.19
CA GLU A 489 21.81 38.74 -23.92
C GLU A 489 22.65 39.34 -22.78
N LYS A 490 23.62 40.21 -23.10
CA LYS A 490 24.41 40.96 -22.10
C LYS A 490 23.75 42.26 -21.67
N GLY A 491 22.57 42.59 -22.21
CA GLY A 491 21.89 43.86 -21.94
C GLY A 491 22.45 45.05 -22.72
N THR A 492 23.34 44.82 -23.70
CA THR A 492 23.82 45.89 -24.58
C THR A 492 22.73 46.23 -25.59
N PHE A 493 22.38 47.50 -25.70
CA PHE A 493 21.45 47.99 -26.71
C PHE A 493 22.01 47.75 -28.12
N ILE A 494 21.22 47.15 -28.99
CA ILE A 494 21.57 46.88 -30.39
C ILE A 494 20.90 47.91 -31.30
N SER A 495 19.57 48.04 -31.21
CA SER A 495 18.80 48.89 -32.12
C SER A 495 17.38 49.16 -31.58
N ALA A 496 16.69 50.11 -32.20
CA ALA A 496 15.27 50.35 -31.98
C ALA A 496 14.50 50.20 -33.29
N GLN A 497 13.39 49.46 -33.29
CA GLN A 497 12.48 49.34 -34.42
C GLN A 497 11.23 50.17 -34.14
N GLN A 498 10.85 51.06 -35.05
CA GLN A 498 9.52 51.69 -35.01
C GLN A 498 8.49 50.72 -35.62
N LYS A 499 7.35 50.52 -34.95
CA LYS A 499 6.18 49.91 -35.58
C LYS A 499 5.81 50.77 -36.80
N LYS A 500 5.91 50.18 -37.99
CA LYS A 500 5.30 50.72 -39.20
C LYS A 500 3.79 50.88 -38.99
#